data_AF-A0AA90VMQ5-F1
#
_entry.id   AF-A0AA90VMQ5-F1
#
_cell.length_a   1.000
_cell.length_b   1.000
_cell.length_c   1.000
_cell.angle_alpha   90.00
_cell.angle_beta   90.00
_cell.angle_gamma   90.00
#
_symmetry.space_group_name_H-M   'P 1'
#
loop_
_entity.id
_entity.type
_entity.pdbx_description
1 polymer ?
#
loop_
_entity_poly.entity_id
_entity_poly.type
_entity_poly.pdbx_seq_one_letter_code
_entity_poly.pdbx_strand_id
1 'polypeptide(L)'
;MSENVITSYKGFDKNMKCRGFKYEVGKEYEMDGEIRCCNRGFHACKSPIEVWDYYDMLNSRFAEVEQSGKIDEEEMSTKICSSRIKIKAELKLADIINIGVEWLKDITSPSKVKADGVLNDNGYRRKQIGSSGNYAKIGSSGDSAKIGSSGDYAQIGSSGNYAQIGSSGDYAQIGSSGYYAQIGSSGDYAQIGSSGYYAQIGSSS
;
A
#
# COMPACT_ATOMS: atom_id res chain seq x y z
N MET A 1 8.75 -17.12 33.75
CA MET A 1 8.62 -16.73 32.34
C MET A 1 7.91 -15.39 32.33
N SER A 2 8.49 -14.34 31.75
CA SER A 2 7.79 -13.08 31.56
C SER A 2 6.61 -13.31 30.62
N GLU A 3 5.41 -12.94 31.03
CA GLU A 3 4.22 -13.01 30.18
C GLU A 3 4.46 -12.12 28.94
N ASN A 4 4.15 -12.62 27.74
CA ASN A 4 4.28 -11.82 26.52
C ASN A 4 3.13 -10.81 26.50
N VAL A 5 3.45 -9.54 26.73
CA VAL A 5 2.48 -8.44 26.80
C VAL A 5 2.59 -7.61 25.53
N ILE A 6 1.47 -7.42 24.85
CA ILE A 6 1.36 -6.61 23.64
C ILE A 6 0.60 -5.33 23.95
N THR A 7 1.23 -4.18 23.72
CA THR A 7 0.53 -2.89 23.70
C THR A 7 -0.33 -2.79 22.45
N SER A 8 -1.59 -2.44 22.62
CA SER A 8 -2.57 -2.30 21.53
C SER A 8 -3.63 -1.26 21.90
N TYR A 9 -4.57 -1.01 20.99
CA TYR A 9 -5.55 0.06 21.09
C TYR A 9 -6.95 -0.50 20.87
N LYS A 10 -7.88 -0.11 21.74
CA LYS A 10 -9.24 -0.63 21.74
C LYS A 10 -10.26 0.49 21.71
N GLY A 11 -11.27 0.34 20.84
CA GLY A 11 -12.49 1.13 20.85
C GLY A 11 -13.59 0.52 21.71
N PHE A 12 -14.47 1.37 22.22
CA PHE A 12 -15.64 1.05 23.01
C PHE A 12 -16.81 1.96 22.62
N ASP A 13 -18.03 1.56 22.95
CA ASP A 13 -19.15 2.50 22.92
C ASP A 13 -18.99 3.63 23.95
N LYS A 14 -19.86 4.65 23.88
CA LYS A 14 -19.89 5.80 24.82
C LYS A 14 -19.93 5.42 26.31
N ASN A 15 -20.38 4.21 26.64
CA ASN A 15 -20.50 3.70 28.00
C ASN A 15 -19.33 2.80 28.42
N MET A 16 -18.24 2.78 27.65
CA MET A 16 -17.10 1.86 27.84
C MET A 16 -17.51 0.39 27.73
N LYS A 17 -18.42 0.07 26.81
CA LYS A 17 -18.82 -1.33 26.54
C LYS A 17 -18.36 -1.81 25.19
N CYS A 18 -18.09 -3.11 25.12
CA CYS A 18 -17.91 -3.85 23.88
C CYS A 18 -18.69 -5.16 24.01
N ARG A 19 -19.60 -5.43 23.07
CA ARG A 19 -20.51 -6.60 23.09
C ARG A 19 -21.27 -6.77 24.43
N GLY A 20 -21.70 -5.66 25.03
CA GLY A 20 -22.45 -5.64 26.29
C GLY A 20 -21.60 -5.74 27.56
N PHE A 21 -20.35 -6.17 27.48
CA PHE A 21 -19.43 -6.19 28.61
C PHE A 21 -18.86 -4.79 28.88
N LYS A 22 -18.88 -4.34 30.13
CA LYS A 22 -18.39 -3.02 30.55
C LYS A 22 -16.94 -3.11 31.02
N TYR A 23 -16.12 -2.19 30.53
CA TYR A 23 -14.72 -2.04 30.87
C TYR A 23 -14.49 -0.78 31.72
N GLU A 24 -13.45 -0.83 32.54
CA GLU A 24 -13.02 0.27 33.39
C GLU A 24 -11.51 0.48 33.25
N VAL A 25 -11.09 1.75 33.20
CA VAL A 25 -9.67 2.11 33.16
C VAL A 25 -8.97 1.63 34.43
N GLY A 26 -7.78 1.07 34.28
CA GLY A 26 -6.97 0.46 35.33
C GLY A 26 -7.33 -0.98 35.66
N LYS A 27 -8.45 -1.52 35.14
CA LYS A 27 -8.86 -2.90 35.38
C LYS A 27 -8.27 -3.87 34.37
N GLU A 28 -8.15 -5.11 34.83
CA GLU A 28 -7.72 -6.26 34.06
C GLU A 28 -8.83 -7.30 34.02
N TYR A 29 -8.95 -7.98 32.89
CA TYR A 29 -9.99 -8.95 32.61
C TYR A 29 -9.36 -10.19 31.97
N GLU A 30 -9.85 -11.35 32.37
CA GLU A 30 -9.42 -12.65 31.85
C GLU A 30 -10.64 -13.46 31.41
N MET A 31 -10.46 -14.30 30.40
CA MET A 31 -11.45 -15.30 30.00
C MET A 31 -10.80 -16.64 29.68
N ASP A 32 -11.51 -17.71 30.03
CA ASP A 32 -11.13 -19.07 29.69
C ASP A 32 -11.61 -19.49 28.30
N GLY A 33 -10.99 -20.56 27.80
CA GLY A 33 -11.36 -21.25 26.56
C GLY A 33 -10.38 -21.03 25.41
N GLU A 34 -10.86 -21.32 24.20
CA GLU A 34 -10.17 -21.04 22.95
C GLU A 34 -10.36 -19.57 22.58
N ILE A 35 -9.27 -18.92 22.16
CA ILE A 35 -9.24 -17.55 21.70
C ILE A 35 -9.12 -17.58 20.18
N ARG A 36 -10.02 -16.90 19.50
CA ARG A 36 -10.07 -16.84 18.04
C ARG A 36 -10.52 -15.47 17.56
N CYS A 37 -9.72 -14.85 16.71
CA CYS A 37 -9.98 -13.54 16.15
C CYS A 37 -11.35 -13.50 15.47
N CYS A 38 -12.04 -12.35 15.58
CA CYS A 38 -13.44 -12.13 15.19
C CYS A 38 -14.50 -12.92 15.98
N ASN A 39 -14.20 -14.11 16.48
CA ASN A 39 -15.13 -14.98 17.19
C ASN A 39 -15.15 -14.69 18.70
N ARG A 40 -14.09 -15.05 19.42
CA ARG A 40 -14.02 -15.02 20.89
C ARG A 40 -12.66 -14.54 21.39
N GLY A 41 -12.69 -13.56 22.30
CA GLY A 41 -11.50 -12.94 22.88
C GLY A 41 -11.74 -11.47 23.16
N PHE A 42 -10.79 -10.82 23.83
CA PHE A 42 -10.76 -9.37 23.92
C PHE A 42 -10.11 -8.81 22.66
N HIS A 43 -10.88 -8.20 21.77
CA HIS A 43 -10.36 -7.65 20.51
C HIS A 43 -9.79 -6.23 20.69
N ALA A 44 -8.64 -5.97 20.07
CA ALA A 44 -8.00 -4.67 19.92
C ALA A 44 -7.14 -4.67 18.63
N CYS A 45 -6.51 -3.55 18.31
CA CYS A 45 -5.62 -3.41 17.14
C CYS A 45 -4.22 -2.95 17.60
N LYS A 46 -3.16 -3.51 17.02
CA LYS A 46 -1.79 -2.99 17.26
C LYS A 46 -1.64 -1.58 16.67
N SER A 47 -2.30 -1.29 15.55
CA SER A 47 -2.40 0.06 15.00
C SER A 47 -3.50 0.86 15.71
N PRO A 48 -3.21 2.08 16.21
CA PRO A 48 -4.25 2.97 16.74
C PRO A 48 -5.27 3.41 15.69
N ILE A 49 -4.85 3.54 14.43
CA ILE A 49 -5.67 4.06 13.33
C ILE A 49 -6.71 3.03 12.88
N GLU A 50 -6.32 1.76 12.81
CA GLU A 50 -7.20 0.66 12.37
C GLU A 50 -8.36 0.41 13.34
N VAL A 51 -8.30 0.92 14.57
CA VAL A 51 -9.44 0.90 15.50
C VAL A 51 -10.68 1.57 14.89
N TRP A 52 -10.48 2.56 14.01
CA TRP A 52 -11.56 3.28 13.35
C TRP A 52 -12.29 2.50 12.26
N ASP A 53 -11.73 1.38 11.79
CA ASP A 53 -12.44 0.47 10.90
C ASP A 53 -13.57 -0.28 11.63
N TYR A 54 -13.51 -0.31 12.97
CA TYR A 54 -14.45 -1.02 13.83
C TYR A 54 -15.32 -0.10 14.70
N TYR A 55 -14.88 1.14 14.94
CA TYR A 55 -15.53 2.08 15.84
C TYR A 55 -15.55 3.48 15.24
N ASP A 56 -16.71 4.13 15.26
CA ASP A 56 -16.87 5.51 14.81
C ASP A 56 -16.00 6.47 15.64
N MET A 57 -15.27 7.38 14.99
CA MET A 57 -14.34 8.29 15.65
C MET A 57 -15.00 9.24 16.65
N LEU A 58 -16.24 9.66 16.40
CA LEU A 58 -16.89 10.74 17.14
C LEU A 58 -17.81 10.23 18.25
N ASN A 59 -18.33 9.01 18.10
CA ASN A 59 -19.30 8.42 19.03
C ASN A 59 -18.72 7.28 19.91
N SER A 60 -17.42 7.00 19.75
CA SER A 60 -16.72 5.94 20.48
C SER A 60 -15.71 6.50 21.47
N ARG A 61 -15.28 5.65 22.40
CA ARG A 61 -14.21 5.92 23.36
C ARG A 61 -13.05 4.99 23.05
N PHE A 62 -11.82 5.44 23.31
CA PHE A 62 -10.61 4.71 22.94
C PHE A 62 -9.69 4.55 24.14
N ALA A 63 -8.96 3.44 24.21
CA ALA A 63 -7.96 3.22 25.24
C ALA A 63 -6.71 2.55 24.68
N GLU A 64 -5.58 2.88 25.29
CA GLU A 64 -4.40 2.03 25.26
C GLU A 64 -4.64 0.84 26.19
N VAL A 65 -4.29 -0.35 25.72
CA VAL A 65 -4.49 -1.59 26.46
C VAL A 65 -3.25 -2.48 26.38
N GLU A 66 -3.07 -3.29 27.40
CA GLU A 66 -2.09 -4.38 27.41
C GLU A 66 -2.84 -5.70 27.20
N GLN A 67 -2.43 -6.49 26.21
CA GLN A 67 -3.00 -7.81 25.93
C GLN A 67 -1.98 -8.91 26.22
N SER A 68 -2.43 -9.99 26.87
CA SER A 68 -1.58 -11.12 27.25
C SER A 68 -2.37 -12.43 27.30
N GLY A 69 -1.73 -13.51 27.78
CA GLY A 69 -2.29 -14.86 27.81
C GLY A 69 -2.26 -15.54 26.44
N LYS A 70 -3.35 -16.22 26.07
CA LYS A 70 -3.52 -16.80 24.73
C LYS A 70 -3.84 -15.67 23.76
N ILE A 71 -3.14 -15.59 22.63
CA ILE A 71 -3.27 -14.54 21.63
C ILE A 71 -3.52 -15.19 20.27
N ASP A 72 -4.47 -14.65 19.52
CA ASP A 72 -4.72 -14.96 18.11
C ASP A 72 -4.69 -13.66 17.30
N GLU A 73 -4.02 -13.70 16.14
CA GLU A 73 -3.77 -12.54 15.28
C GLU A 73 -4.43 -12.73 13.92
N GLU A 74 -4.98 -11.66 13.35
CA GLU A 74 -5.51 -11.70 11.97
C GLU A 74 -4.37 -11.47 10.96
N GLU A 75 -4.35 -12.27 9.89
CA GLU A 75 -3.22 -12.30 8.95
C GLU A 75 -3.06 -11.01 8.11
N MET A 76 -4.17 -10.35 7.81
CA MET A 76 -4.23 -9.22 6.86
C MET A 76 -4.47 -7.87 7.53
N SER A 77 -4.41 -7.80 8.86
CA SER A 77 -4.76 -6.61 9.62
C SER A 77 -3.91 -6.52 10.90
N THR A 78 -3.97 -5.42 11.65
CA THR A 78 -3.30 -5.32 12.95
C THR A 78 -4.17 -5.79 14.11
N LYS A 79 -5.37 -6.30 13.80
CA LYS A 79 -6.30 -6.82 14.78
C LYS A 79 -5.78 -8.08 15.44
N ILE A 80 -5.91 -8.08 16.76
CA ILE A 80 -5.59 -9.21 17.60
C ILE A 80 -6.70 -9.45 18.62
N CYS A 81 -6.74 -10.66 19.15
CA CYS A 81 -7.58 -10.95 20.30
C CYS A 81 -6.83 -11.80 21.32
N SER A 82 -7.16 -11.60 22.59
CA SER A 82 -6.45 -12.22 23.70
C SER A 82 -7.39 -12.79 24.75
N SER A 83 -6.88 -13.71 25.58
CA SER A 83 -7.58 -14.18 26.78
C SER A 83 -7.50 -13.18 27.93
N ARG A 84 -6.49 -12.30 27.96
CA ARG A 84 -6.32 -11.26 28.98
C ARG A 84 -6.17 -9.88 28.38
N ILE A 85 -6.81 -8.89 29.00
CA ILE A 85 -6.69 -7.49 28.63
C ILE A 85 -6.68 -6.61 29.87
N LYS A 86 -5.77 -5.63 29.90
CA LYS A 86 -5.76 -4.56 30.89
C LYS A 86 -6.00 -3.22 30.21
N ILE A 87 -6.98 -2.47 30.69
CA ILE A 87 -7.29 -1.14 30.17
C ILE A 87 -6.37 -0.14 30.85
N LYS A 88 -5.35 0.37 30.16
CA LYS A 88 -4.28 1.17 30.78
C LYS A 88 -4.72 2.59 31.04
N ALA A 89 -5.12 3.27 29.98
CA ALA A 89 -5.53 4.65 30.00
C ALA A 89 -6.55 4.88 28.88
N GLU A 90 -7.59 5.64 29.19
CA GLU A 90 -8.45 6.18 28.15
C GLU A 90 -7.72 7.29 27.41
N LEU A 91 -7.82 7.27 26.08
CA LEU A 91 -7.18 8.21 25.17
C LEU A 91 -8.20 9.24 24.70
N LYS A 92 -7.83 10.52 24.73
CA LYS A 92 -8.59 11.54 24.01
C LYS A 92 -8.33 11.40 22.51
N LEU A 93 -9.19 12.00 21.70
CA LEU A 93 -9.02 12.01 20.24
C LEU A 93 -7.64 12.51 19.80
N ALA A 94 -7.14 13.58 20.44
CA ALA A 94 -5.80 14.10 20.15
C ALA A 94 -4.69 13.10 20.50
N ASP A 95 -4.84 12.33 21.58
CA ASP A 95 -3.84 11.36 22.01
C ASP A 95 -3.74 10.22 21.00
N ILE A 96 -4.86 9.60 20.62
CA ILE A 96 -4.87 8.48 19.66
C ILE A 96 -4.41 8.91 18.26
N ILE A 97 -4.72 10.14 17.83
CA ILE A 97 -4.20 10.71 16.57
C ILE A 97 -2.67 10.82 16.63
N ASN A 98 -2.13 11.42 17.70
CA ASN A 98 -0.68 11.59 17.84
C ASN A 98 0.05 10.24 17.89
N ILE A 99 -0.48 9.28 18.66
CA ILE A 99 0.07 7.92 18.73
C ILE A 99 -0.01 7.26 17.35
N GLY A 100 -1.11 7.43 16.62
CA GLY A 100 -1.25 6.92 15.26
C GLY A 100 -0.22 7.47 14.29
N VAL A 101 0.08 8.78 14.37
CA VAL A 101 1.14 9.41 13.57
C VAL A 101 2.51 8.85 13.90
N GLU A 102 2.84 8.70 15.19
CA GLU A 102 4.13 8.11 15.60
C GLU A 102 4.26 6.66 15.18
N TRP A 103 3.18 5.88 15.28
CA TRP A 103 3.13 4.51 14.79
C TRP A 103 3.37 4.43 13.28
N LEU A 104 2.71 5.28 12.49
CA LEU A 104 2.91 5.37 11.05
C LEU A 104 4.37 5.69 10.71
N LYS A 105 4.96 6.71 11.35
CA LYS A 105 6.39 7.06 11.15
C LYS A 105 7.31 5.87 11.42
N ASP A 106 7.04 5.11 12.46
CA ASP A 106 7.83 3.95 12.85
C ASP A 106 7.73 2.81 11.82
N ILE A 107 6.53 2.44 11.40
CA ILE A 107 6.34 1.33 10.45
C ILE A 107 6.74 1.70 9.02
N THR A 108 6.64 2.97 8.63
CA THR A 108 7.09 3.47 7.32
C THR A 108 8.55 3.94 7.36
N SER A 109 9.24 3.77 8.48
CA SER A 109 10.65 4.15 8.58
C SER A 109 11.46 3.41 7.51
N PRO A 110 12.34 4.10 6.76
CA PRO A 110 13.19 3.47 5.75
C PRO A 110 14.02 2.30 6.27
N SER A 111 14.31 2.24 7.58
CA SER A 111 15.04 1.14 8.21
C SER A 111 14.22 -0.14 8.42
N LYS A 112 12.88 -0.05 8.44
CA LYS A 112 11.97 -1.20 8.63
C LYS A 112 11.38 -1.72 7.33
N VAL A 113 11.33 -0.90 6.30
CA VAL A 113 10.99 -1.34 4.96
C VAL A 113 12.11 -2.24 4.46
N LYS A 114 11.86 -3.54 4.34
CA LYS A 114 12.79 -4.43 3.66
C LYS A 114 12.97 -3.91 2.23
N ALA A 115 14.20 -3.58 1.87
CA ALA A 115 14.57 -3.34 0.49
C ALA A 115 14.74 -4.68 -0.26
N ASP A 116 13.88 -5.67 -0.01
CA ASP A 116 13.82 -6.92 -0.76
C ASP A 116 13.02 -6.71 -2.06
N GLY A 117 13.57 -5.84 -2.88
CA GLY A 117 12.91 -5.36 -4.08
C GLY A 117 13.29 -3.91 -4.26
N VAL A 118 14.29 -3.68 -5.10
CA VAL A 118 14.59 -2.37 -5.63
C VAL A 118 13.35 -1.88 -6.39
N LEU A 119 12.42 -1.23 -5.69
CA LEU A 119 11.39 -0.37 -6.27
C LEU A 119 11.97 1.02 -6.55
N ASN A 120 13.24 1.08 -6.95
CA ASN A 120 13.80 2.25 -7.57
C ASN A 120 14.21 1.90 -9.01
N ASP A 121 13.87 2.80 -9.90
CA ASP A 121 14.12 2.77 -11.33
C ASP A 121 15.62 2.87 -11.71
N ASN A 122 16.56 2.63 -10.78
CA ASN A 122 18.00 2.76 -11.02
C ASN A 122 18.80 1.44 -11.03
N GLY A 123 18.17 0.28 -10.84
CA GLY A 123 18.84 -1.02 -11.01
C GLY A 123 18.93 -1.50 -12.46
N TYR A 124 20.14 -1.65 -13.00
CA TYR A 124 20.43 -2.26 -14.30
C TYR A 124 19.75 -3.64 -14.47
N ARG A 125 18.80 -3.74 -15.41
CA ARG A 125 18.46 -4.90 -16.27
C ARG A 125 17.10 -4.65 -16.96
N ARG A 126 17.12 -4.47 -18.29
CA ARG A 126 15.98 -4.55 -19.24
C ARG A 126 14.61 -4.13 -18.68
N LYS A 127 14.35 -2.82 -18.64
CA LYS A 127 13.08 -2.28 -18.13
C LYS A 127 12.03 -2.18 -19.22
N GLN A 128 10.83 -2.65 -18.89
CA GLN A 128 9.61 -2.45 -19.66
C GLN A 128 8.75 -1.42 -18.91
N ILE A 129 8.40 -0.32 -19.56
CA ILE A 129 7.45 0.67 -19.05
C ILE A 129 6.15 0.51 -19.85
N GLY A 130 5.06 0.17 -19.15
CA GLY A 130 3.74 0.05 -19.74
C GLY A 130 2.74 0.98 -19.04
N SER A 131 1.91 1.68 -19.80
CA SER A 131 0.74 2.41 -19.26
C SER A 131 -0.48 2.17 -20.14
N SER A 132 -1.66 2.14 -19.52
CA SER A 132 -2.94 1.94 -20.19
C SER A 132 -3.93 3.01 -19.73
N GLY A 133 -4.87 3.37 -20.60
CA GLY A 133 -5.83 4.45 -20.39
C GLY A 133 -5.61 5.62 -21.36
N ASN A 134 -6.69 6.33 -21.68
CA ASN A 134 -6.66 7.44 -22.63
C ASN A 134 -5.75 8.57 -22.13
N TYR A 135 -5.03 9.22 -23.03
CA TYR A 135 -4.09 10.30 -22.73
C TYR A 135 -2.87 9.90 -21.89
N ALA A 136 -2.50 8.60 -21.88
CA ALA A 136 -1.29 8.14 -21.22
C ALA A 136 -0.04 8.87 -21.75
N LYS A 137 0.82 9.35 -20.84
CA LYS A 137 2.10 9.98 -21.18
C LYS A 137 3.23 9.16 -20.61
N ILE A 138 4.06 8.59 -21.48
CA ILE A 138 5.15 7.69 -21.08
C ILE A 138 6.46 8.16 -21.70
N GLY A 139 7.50 8.33 -20.88
CA GLY A 139 8.84 8.66 -21.31
C GLY A 139 9.87 7.74 -20.66
N SER A 140 10.88 7.30 -21.42
CA SER A 140 12.03 6.58 -20.87
C SER A 140 13.33 7.05 -21.51
N SER A 141 14.37 7.20 -20.70
CA SER A 141 15.74 7.41 -21.15
C SER A 141 16.61 6.23 -20.73
N GLY A 142 17.45 5.73 -21.63
CA GLY A 142 18.39 4.63 -21.36
C GLY A 142 18.43 3.58 -22.47
N ASP A 143 19.59 2.98 -22.69
CA ASP A 143 19.79 1.98 -23.74
C ASP A 143 18.91 0.74 -23.50
N SER A 144 18.39 0.17 -24.59
CA SER A 144 17.50 -0.99 -24.62
C SER A 144 16.17 -0.79 -23.86
N ALA A 145 15.69 0.46 -23.73
CA ALA A 145 14.38 0.76 -23.15
C ALA A 145 13.26 0.07 -23.94
N LYS A 146 12.30 -0.54 -23.25
CA LYS A 146 11.09 -1.10 -23.86
C LYS A 146 9.86 -0.36 -23.34
N ILE A 147 9.07 0.25 -24.22
CA ILE A 147 7.96 1.12 -23.84
C ILE A 147 6.70 0.72 -24.61
N GLY A 148 5.57 0.57 -23.91
CA GLY A 148 4.29 0.17 -24.50
C GLY A 148 3.10 0.97 -23.97
N SER A 149 2.13 1.30 -24.83
CA SER A 149 0.82 1.80 -24.38
C SER A 149 -0.35 1.31 -25.23
N SER A 150 -1.52 1.15 -24.62
CA SER A 150 -2.74 0.69 -25.30
C SER A 150 -3.93 1.66 -25.18
N GLY A 151 -3.69 2.92 -24.80
CA GLY A 151 -4.75 3.92 -24.66
C GLY A 151 -4.80 4.91 -25.84
N ASP A 152 -5.99 5.42 -26.15
CA ASP A 152 -6.17 6.41 -27.21
C ASP A 152 -5.47 7.73 -26.84
N TYR A 153 -4.96 8.43 -27.85
CA TYR A 153 -4.20 9.69 -27.69
C TYR A 153 -2.95 9.54 -26.81
N ALA A 154 -2.38 8.33 -26.70
CA ALA A 154 -1.15 8.11 -25.94
C ALA A 154 0.02 8.91 -26.51
N GLN A 155 0.88 9.46 -25.65
CA GLN A 155 2.12 10.12 -26.02
C GLN A 155 3.30 9.34 -25.45
N ILE A 156 4.15 8.80 -26.32
CA ILE A 156 5.24 7.89 -25.96
C ILE A 156 6.57 8.40 -26.52
N GLY A 157 7.60 8.52 -25.68
CA GLY A 157 8.92 9.03 -26.07
C GLY A 157 10.09 8.24 -25.50
N SER A 158 11.16 8.07 -26.29
CA SER A 158 12.47 7.61 -25.79
C SER A 158 13.67 8.28 -26.44
N SER A 159 14.81 8.23 -25.77
CA SER A 159 16.09 8.75 -26.27
C SER A 159 17.26 7.78 -26.14
N GLY A 160 17.01 6.49 -25.83
CA GLY A 160 18.05 5.48 -25.66
C GLY A 160 18.34 4.66 -26.91
N ASN A 161 19.57 4.15 -27.06
CA ASN A 161 19.93 3.26 -28.16
C ASN A 161 19.19 1.93 -28.05
N TYR A 162 18.83 1.30 -29.17
CA TYR A 162 18.09 0.03 -29.22
C TYR A 162 16.73 0.07 -28.50
N ALA A 163 16.12 1.26 -28.35
CA ALA A 163 14.79 1.39 -27.75
C ALA A 163 13.74 0.65 -28.59
N GLN A 164 12.83 -0.07 -27.93
CA GLN A 164 11.68 -0.71 -28.54
C GLN A 164 10.40 -0.05 -28.03
N ILE A 165 9.64 0.61 -28.89
CA ILE A 165 8.47 1.40 -28.52
C ILE A 165 7.24 0.90 -29.30
N GLY A 166 6.12 0.67 -28.62
CA GLY A 166 4.89 0.18 -29.23
C GLY A 166 3.63 0.89 -28.72
N SER A 167 2.65 1.12 -29.59
CA SER A 167 1.29 1.47 -29.13
C SER A 167 0.17 0.84 -29.95
N SER A 168 -0.93 0.48 -29.29
CA SER A 168 -2.14 -0.03 -29.94
C SER A 168 -3.36 0.90 -29.79
N GLY A 169 -3.18 2.14 -29.31
CA GLY A 169 -4.27 3.10 -29.14
C GLY A 169 -4.44 4.01 -30.36
N ASP A 170 -5.67 4.44 -30.63
CA ASP A 170 -5.94 5.35 -31.74
C ASP A 170 -5.36 6.74 -31.46
N TYR A 171 -4.93 7.45 -32.50
CA TYR A 171 -4.32 8.78 -32.40
C TYR A 171 -3.05 8.85 -31.54
N ALA A 172 -2.37 7.71 -31.31
CA ALA A 172 -1.13 7.68 -30.55
C ALA A 172 -0.02 8.51 -31.21
N GLN A 173 0.79 9.21 -30.41
CA GLN A 173 1.97 9.96 -30.83
C GLN A 173 3.22 9.30 -30.24
N ILE A 174 4.10 8.80 -31.10
CA ILE A 174 5.26 7.99 -30.70
C ILE A 174 6.55 8.58 -31.28
N GLY A 175 7.56 8.79 -30.44
CA GLY A 175 8.85 9.38 -30.82
C GLY A 175 10.07 8.66 -30.24
N SER A 176 11.15 8.53 -31.02
CA SER A 176 12.47 8.14 -30.51
C SER A 176 13.63 8.92 -31.13
N SER A 177 14.73 9.08 -30.41
CA SER A 177 15.96 9.72 -30.93
C SER A 177 17.24 8.88 -30.79
N GLY A 178 17.13 7.59 -30.41
CA GLY A 178 18.28 6.69 -30.23
C GLY A 178 18.69 5.88 -31.47
N TYR A 179 19.95 5.42 -31.51
CA TYR A 179 20.46 4.55 -32.58
C TYR A 179 19.76 3.18 -32.56
N TYR A 180 19.43 2.61 -33.72
CA TYR A 180 18.76 1.30 -33.84
C TYR A 180 17.42 1.20 -33.10
N ALA A 181 16.72 2.31 -32.88
CA ALA A 181 15.39 2.29 -32.27
C ALA A 181 14.38 1.55 -33.17
N GLN A 182 13.51 0.75 -32.57
CA GLN A 182 12.39 0.07 -33.23
C GLN A 182 11.08 0.64 -32.67
N ILE A 183 10.25 1.20 -33.54
CA ILE A 183 9.01 1.88 -33.15
C ILE A 183 7.84 1.29 -33.95
N GLY A 184 6.75 0.95 -33.25
CA GLY A 184 5.57 0.32 -33.82
C GLY A 184 4.27 0.98 -33.38
N SER A 185 3.26 1.05 -34.26
CA SER A 185 1.88 1.26 -33.80
C SER A 185 0.86 0.44 -34.58
N SER A 186 -0.21 0.03 -33.90
CA SER A 186 -1.35 -0.69 -34.48
C SER A 186 -2.70 0.02 -34.34
N GLY A 187 -2.71 1.29 -33.92
CA GLY A 187 -3.94 2.08 -33.74
C GLY A 187 -4.21 2.99 -34.94
N ASP A 188 -5.48 3.33 -35.15
CA ASP A 188 -5.90 4.21 -36.25
C ASP A 188 -5.36 5.63 -36.04
N TYR A 189 -4.94 6.29 -37.12
CA TYR A 189 -4.41 7.67 -37.11
C TYR A 189 -3.16 7.90 -36.23
N ALA A 190 -2.43 6.84 -35.87
CA ALA A 190 -1.19 6.98 -35.10
C ALA A 190 -0.12 7.78 -35.87
N GLN A 191 0.64 8.60 -35.14
CA GLN A 191 1.77 9.39 -35.63
C GLN A 191 3.07 8.86 -35.03
N ILE A 192 4.00 8.44 -35.89
CA ILE A 192 5.27 7.84 -35.48
C ILE A 192 6.44 8.62 -36.08
N GLY A 193 7.41 9.01 -35.24
CA GLY A 193 8.63 9.71 -35.66
C GLY A 193 9.89 9.12 -35.03
N SER A 194 11.01 9.16 -35.77
CA SER A 194 12.33 8.84 -35.24
C SER A 194 13.41 9.74 -35.85
N SER A 195 14.40 10.12 -35.05
CA SER A 195 15.56 10.92 -35.51
C SER A 195 16.91 10.23 -35.30
N GLY A 196 16.93 8.93 -34.98
CA GLY A 196 18.14 8.15 -34.74
C GLY A 196 18.63 7.37 -35.97
N TYR A 197 19.95 7.14 -36.07
CA TYR A 197 20.53 6.33 -37.16
C TYR A 197 20.07 4.86 -37.06
N TYR A 198 19.78 4.26 -38.22
CA TYR A 198 19.28 2.88 -38.34
C TYR A 198 17.95 2.60 -37.60
N ALA A 199 17.18 3.64 -37.29
CA ALA A 199 15.87 3.45 -36.70
C ALA A 199 14.90 2.77 -37.67
N GLN A 200 14.05 1.90 -37.14
CA GLN A 200 12.99 1.19 -37.87
C GLN A 200 11.63 1.64 -37.33
N ILE A 201 10.75 2.02 -38.25
CA ILE A 201 9.35 2.39 -37.96
C ILE A 201 8.46 1.39 -38.67
N GLY A 202 7.55 0.75 -37.93
CA GLY A 202 6.49 -0.10 -38.46
C GLY A 202 5.12 0.40 -38.04
N SER A 203 4.14 0.23 -38.90
CA SER A 203 2.74 0.37 -38.53
C SER A 203 1.93 -0.77 -39.13
N SER A 204 0.86 -1.16 -38.45
CA SER A 204 -0.14 -2.08 -38.96
C SER A 204 -1.53 -1.50 -38.67
N SER A 205 -2.50 -1.80 -39.53
CA SER A 205 -3.92 -1.54 -39.32
C SER A 205 -4.63 -2.83 -38.93
#